data_AF-A0A7W1S812-F1
#
_entry.id   AF-A0A7W1S812-F1
#
_cell.length_a   1.000
_cell.length_b   1.000
_cell.length_c   1.000
_cell.angle_alpha   90.00
_cell.angle_beta   90.00
_cell.angle_gamma   90.00
#
_symmetry.space_group_name_H-M   'P 1'
#
loop_
_entity.id
_entity.type
_entity.pdbx_description
1 polymer ?
#
loop_
_entity_poly.entity_id
_entity_poly.type
_entity_poly.pdbx_seq_one_letter_code
_entity_poly.pdbx_strand_id
1 'polypeptide(L)'
;MAVLREETRNRWSALTPDKFISTVLYGALGDQIKLAYTFISVYTQIMHNLPRTQSLGLTNHHAVVELRSLLKHLRSSISDANDVIHGDNTPTIPLSNYTDEGFILSTIGAIQHYIEEIEAGVLSIETTPDLMDIPMPGSNGRLASSVASDIRGYMLDINQLLDFAQQYAQRIVERSSHNPKSHC
;
A
#
# COMPACT_ATOMS: atom_id res chain seq x y z
N MET A 1 -8.86 -21.23 -4.90
CA MET A 1 -7.95 -20.24 -4.28
C MET A 1 -8.49 -19.62 -2.99
N ALA A 2 -9.81 -19.57 -2.74
CA ALA A 2 -10.37 -19.03 -1.49
C ALA A 2 -9.98 -19.82 -0.22
N VAL A 3 -9.96 -21.16 -0.27
CA VAL A 3 -9.66 -22.03 0.88
C VAL A 3 -8.25 -21.82 1.45
N LEU A 4 -7.24 -21.64 0.59
CA LEU A 4 -5.86 -21.34 1.02
C LEU A 4 -5.73 -19.98 1.72
N ARG A 5 -6.54 -18.98 1.34
CA ARG A 5 -6.58 -17.67 2.01
C ARG A 5 -7.23 -17.77 3.40
N GLU A 6 -8.24 -18.61 3.55
CA GLU A 6 -8.96 -18.79 4.82
C GLU A 6 -8.16 -19.59 5.85
N GLU A 7 -7.50 -20.68 5.44
CA GLU A 7 -6.56 -21.41 6.29
C GLU A 7 -5.39 -20.53 6.75
N THR A 8 -4.87 -19.69 5.87
CA THR A 8 -3.79 -18.75 6.20
C THR A 8 -4.26 -17.70 7.20
N ARG A 9 -5.44 -17.10 6.99
CA ARG A 9 -6.04 -16.15 7.95
C ARG A 9 -6.30 -16.79 9.32
N ASN A 10 -6.80 -18.02 9.34
CA ASN A 10 -7.03 -18.76 10.60
C ASN A 10 -5.72 -19.00 11.34
N ARG A 11 -4.68 -19.45 10.64
CA ARG A 11 -3.33 -19.63 11.21
C ARG A 11 -2.77 -18.33 11.76
N TRP A 12 -2.86 -17.23 11.02
CA TRP A 12 -2.37 -15.93 11.47
C TRP A 12 -3.17 -15.37 12.65
N SER A 13 -4.48 -15.60 12.68
CA SER A 13 -5.34 -15.13 13.79
C SER A 13 -5.03 -15.81 15.14
N ALA A 14 -4.38 -16.98 15.11
CA ALA A 14 -3.97 -17.72 16.29
C ALA A 14 -2.56 -17.34 16.80
N LEU A 15 -1.84 -16.47 16.09
CA LEU A 15 -0.50 -16.04 16.50
C LEU A 15 -0.56 -15.18 17.76
N THR A 16 0.51 -15.23 18.56
CA THR A 16 0.78 -14.23 19.60
C THR A 16 1.10 -12.88 18.92
N PRO A 17 0.89 -11.74 19.60
CA PRO A 17 1.08 -10.44 18.98
C PRO A 17 2.46 -10.24 18.35
N ASP A 18 3.55 -10.61 19.05
CA ASP A 18 4.92 -10.55 18.50
C ASP A 18 5.09 -11.34 17.20
N LYS A 19 4.51 -12.55 17.16
CA LYS A 19 4.56 -13.42 15.98
C LYS A 19 3.70 -12.87 14.86
N PHE A 20 2.58 -12.24 15.19
CA PHE A 20 1.71 -11.58 14.23
C PHE A 20 2.42 -10.38 13.59
N ILE A 21 3.03 -9.50 14.39
CA ILE A 21 3.78 -8.34 13.94
C ILE A 21 4.90 -8.78 12.99
N SER A 22 5.74 -9.74 13.40
CA SER A 22 6.83 -10.24 12.56
C SER A 22 6.36 -10.93 11.27
N THR A 23 5.31 -11.76 11.34
CA THR A 23 4.88 -12.59 10.20
C THR A 23 4.00 -11.82 9.22
N VAL A 24 3.05 -11.04 9.74
CA VAL A 24 2.00 -10.39 8.94
C VAL A 24 2.39 -8.96 8.60
N LEU A 25 2.80 -8.14 9.57
CA LEU A 25 3.17 -6.75 9.29
C LEU A 25 4.52 -6.65 8.58
N TYR A 26 5.60 -7.12 9.22
CA TYR A 26 6.93 -7.03 8.63
C TYR A 26 7.19 -8.04 7.51
N GLY A 27 6.47 -9.17 7.52
CA GLY A 27 6.54 -10.18 6.47
C GLY A 27 5.59 -9.89 5.33
N ALA A 28 4.35 -10.41 5.42
CA ALA A 28 3.41 -10.39 4.30
C ALA A 28 3.06 -8.98 3.79
N LEU A 29 2.76 -8.04 4.68
CA LEU A 29 2.41 -6.67 4.32
C LEU A 29 3.63 -5.90 3.78
N GLY A 30 4.78 -6.03 4.45
CA GLY A 30 6.05 -5.47 3.97
C GLY A 30 6.41 -5.94 2.55
N ASP A 31 6.30 -7.23 2.27
CA ASP A 31 6.56 -7.79 0.94
C ASP A 31 5.61 -7.20 -0.11
N GLN A 32 4.31 -7.08 0.19
CA GLN A 32 3.34 -6.50 -0.75
C GLN A 32 3.61 -5.02 -1.03
N ILE A 33 3.92 -4.23 0.01
CA ILE A 33 4.28 -2.82 -0.15
C ILE A 33 5.55 -2.67 -0.97
N LYS A 34 6.56 -3.51 -0.74
CA LYS A 34 7.81 -3.49 -1.52
C LYS A 34 7.60 -3.84 -2.99
N LEU A 35 6.71 -4.79 -3.29
CA LEU A 35 6.33 -5.10 -4.67
C LEU A 35 5.64 -3.90 -5.34
N ALA A 36 4.66 -3.30 -4.66
CA ALA A 36 3.96 -2.12 -5.16
C ALA A 36 4.91 -0.92 -5.37
N TYR A 37 5.79 -0.66 -4.39
CA TYR A 37 6.84 0.37 -4.44
C TYR A 37 7.73 0.20 -5.68
N THR A 38 8.20 -1.03 -5.91
CA THR A 38 9.08 -1.34 -7.04
C THR A 38 8.34 -1.09 -8.36
N PHE A 39 7.10 -1.56 -8.46
CA PHE A 39 6.27 -1.40 -9.65
C PHE A 39 6.04 0.09 -9.97
N ILE A 40 5.53 0.86 -9.00
CA ILE A 40 5.28 2.30 -9.16
C ILE A 40 6.58 3.02 -9.51
N SER A 41 7.68 2.74 -8.80
CA SER A 41 8.98 3.38 -9.04
C SER A 41 9.50 3.18 -10.46
N VAL A 42 9.37 1.96 -11.02
CA VAL A 42 9.78 1.65 -12.39
C VAL A 42 8.99 2.50 -13.40
N TYR A 43 7.66 2.53 -13.30
CA TYR A 43 6.83 3.28 -14.25
C TYR A 43 6.98 4.80 -14.10
N THR A 44 7.14 5.29 -12.87
CA THR A 44 7.47 6.70 -12.63
C THR A 44 8.82 7.07 -13.25
N GLN A 45 9.84 6.21 -13.12
CA GLN A 45 11.16 6.45 -13.70
C GLN A 45 11.13 6.43 -15.23
N ILE A 46 10.43 5.46 -15.83
CA ILE A 46 10.20 5.37 -17.27
C ILE A 46 9.59 6.67 -17.80
N MET A 47 8.51 7.14 -17.18
CA MET A 47 7.82 8.36 -17.58
C MET A 47 8.64 9.62 -17.35
N HIS A 48 9.50 9.62 -16.32
CA HIS A 48 10.37 10.73 -15.99
C HIS A 48 11.57 10.87 -16.94
N ASN A 49 12.18 9.76 -17.33
CA ASN A 49 13.38 9.71 -18.19
C ASN A 49 13.11 9.99 -19.67
N LEU A 50 11.84 10.13 -20.06
CA LEU A 50 11.50 10.54 -21.41
C LEU A 50 12.10 11.92 -21.71
N PRO A 51 12.84 12.09 -22.83
CA PRO A 51 13.24 13.41 -23.30
C PRO A 51 11.98 14.28 -23.40
N ARG A 52 12.04 15.52 -22.92
CA ARG A 52 10.94 16.51 -23.07
C ARG A 52 10.51 16.72 -24.53
N THR A 53 11.24 16.14 -25.50
CA THR A 53 11.21 16.38 -26.94
C THR A 53 11.01 15.13 -27.81
N GLN A 54 10.90 13.91 -27.26
CA GLN A 54 10.55 12.76 -28.11
C GLN A 54 9.08 12.90 -28.54
N SER A 55 8.86 13.04 -29.85
CA SER A 55 7.53 13.00 -30.45
C SER A 55 6.96 11.60 -30.26
N LEU A 56 6.38 11.34 -29.09
CA LEU A 56 5.62 10.12 -28.79
C LEU A 56 4.33 10.01 -29.63
N GLY A 57 4.16 10.82 -30.68
CA GLY A 57 2.87 11.03 -31.33
C GLY A 57 1.80 11.60 -30.39
N LEU A 58 2.18 11.96 -29.16
CA LEU A 58 1.30 12.46 -28.12
C LEU A 58 0.97 13.92 -28.43
N THR A 59 -0.23 14.12 -28.95
CA THR A 59 -0.79 15.42 -29.30
C THR A 59 -1.07 16.31 -28.07
N ASN A 60 -1.10 15.73 -26.85
CA ASN A 60 -1.44 16.45 -25.62
C ASN A 60 -0.27 16.48 -24.61
N HIS A 61 0.62 17.48 -24.75
CA HIS A 61 1.77 17.68 -23.84
C HIS A 61 1.35 17.91 -22.38
N HIS A 62 0.20 18.57 -22.16
CA HIS A 62 -0.30 18.86 -20.82
C HIS A 62 -0.65 17.57 -20.07
N ALA A 63 -1.40 16.68 -20.71
CA ALA A 63 -1.77 15.38 -20.15
C ALA A 63 -0.54 14.54 -19.76
N VAL A 64 0.54 14.61 -20.53
CA VAL A 64 1.80 13.91 -20.20
C VAL A 64 2.48 14.51 -18.96
N VAL A 65 2.47 15.84 -18.82
CA VAL A 65 3.02 16.52 -17.63
C VAL A 65 2.19 16.18 -16.40
N GLU A 66 0.87 16.18 -16.53
CA GLU A 66 -0.07 15.79 -15.48
C GLU A 66 0.13 14.34 -15.04
N LEU A 67 0.18 13.39 -15.99
CA LEU A 67 0.47 11.99 -15.69
C LEU A 67 1.82 11.81 -14.98
N ARG A 68 2.86 12.53 -15.39
CA ARG A 68 4.16 12.53 -14.70
C ARG A 68 4.06 13.05 -13.27
N SER A 69 3.25 14.08 -13.03
CA SER A 69 3.02 14.64 -11.70
C SER A 69 2.31 13.62 -10.81
N LEU A 70 1.24 13.00 -11.32
CA LEU A 70 0.51 11.94 -10.62
C LEU A 70 1.42 10.76 -10.28
N LEU A 71 2.16 10.21 -11.24
CA LEU A 71 3.08 9.10 -10.98
C LEU A 71 4.19 9.44 -9.98
N LYS A 72 4.63 10.70 -9.91
CA LYS A 72 5.56 11.16 -8.86
C LYS A 72 4.89 11.21 -7.49
N HIS A 73 3.66 11.70 -7.42
CA HIS A 73 2.88 11.71 -6.18
C HIS A 73 2.66 10.29 -5.68
N LEU A 74 2.18 9.36 -6.54
CA LEU A 74 2.04 7.94 -6.21
C LEU A 74 3.35 7.33 -5.70
N ARG A 75 4.48 7.66 -6.33
CA ARG A 75 5.81 7.21 -5.91
C ARG A 75 6.19 7.75 -4.54
N SER A 76 5.84 9.00 -4.22
CA SER A 76 6.08 9.57 -2.89
C SER A 76 5.26 8.82 -1.84
N SER A 77 3.94 8.72 -2.03
CA SER A 77 3.05 8.07 -1.06
C SER A 77 3.42 6.61 -0.81
N ILE A 78 3.79 5.83 -1.85
CA ILE A 78 4.23 4.44 -1.63
C ILE A 78 5.62 4.34 -0.99
N SER A 79 6.50 5.33 -1.21
CA SER A 79 7.77 5.41 -0.50
C SER A 79 7.54 5.65 0.98
N ASP A 80 6.66 6.59 1.32
CA ASP A 80 6.33 6.91 2.70
C ASP A 80 5.67 5.71 3.40
N ALA A 81 4.76 4.99 2.72
CA ALA A 81 4.20 3.74 3.22
C ALA A 81 5.25 2.65 3.45
N ASN A 82 6.24 2.54 2.55
CA ASN A 82 7.36 1.61 2.69
C ASN A 82 8.26 1.97 3.88
N ASP A 83 8.48 3.27 4.13
CA ASP A 83 9.32 3.75 5.22
C ASP A 83 8.67 3.53 6.60
N VAL A 84 7.33 3.46 6.68
CA VAL A 84 6.62 3.07 7.92
C VAL A 84 6.96 1.63 8.37
N ILE A 85 7.27 0.72 7.43
CA ILE A 85 7.59 -0.68 7.73
C ILE A 85 9.09 -0.94 7.77
N HIS A 86 9.84 -0.35 6.85
CA HIS A 86 11.24 -0.71 6.58
C HIS A 86 12.24 0.42 6.85
N GLY A 87 11.78 1.63 7.15
CA GLY A 87 12.59 2.83 7.25
C GLY A 87 12.63 3.44 8.65
N ASP A 88 13.29 4.59 8.72
CA ASP A 88 13.49 5.37 9.96
C ASP A 88 12.18 5.97 10.51
N ASN A 89 11.09 5.92 9.73
CA ASN A 89 9.75 6.38 10.10
C ASN A 89 8.89 5.28 10.74
N THR A 90 9.50 4.21 11.23
CA THR A 90 8.79 3.20 12.04
C THR A 90 8.11 3.92 13.21
N PRO A 91 6.79 3.79 13.42
CA PRO A 91 6.07 4.52 14.46
C PRO A 91 6.71 4.33 15.83
N THR A 92 7.32 5.39 16.38
CA THR A 92 7.91 5.36 17.72
C THR A 92 6.82 5.66 18.74
N ILE A 93 6.15 4.62 19.23
CA ILE A 93 5.22 4.77 20.36
C ILE A 93 6.08 4.90 21.64
N PRO A 94 5.87 5.95 22.47
CA PRO A 94 6.55 6.05 23.75
C PRO A 94 6.34 4.77 24.56
N LEU A 95 7.41 4.18 25.09
CA LEU A 95 7.36 2.89 25.81
C LEU A 95 6.32 2.88 26.95
N SER A 96 6.03 4.03 27.56
CA SER A 96 5.02 4.17 28.60
C SER A 96 3.59 3.88 28.14
N ASN A 97 3.33 3.99 26.83
CA ASN A 97 2.02 3.85 26.20
C ASN A 97 2.02 2.72 25.16
N TYR A 98 3.09 1.93 25.08
CA TYR A 98 3.20 0.84 24.12
C TYR A 98 2.28 -0.31 24.51
N THR A 99 1.44 -0.70 23.58
CA THR A 99 0.71 -1.96 23.59
C THR A 99 0.78 -2.56 22.19
N ASP A 100 0.75 -3.90 22.09
CA ASP A 100 0.88 -4.55 20.79
C ASP A 100 -0.27 -4.17 19.85
N GLU A 101 -1.50 -4.06 20.36
CA GLU A 101 -2.63 -3.60 19.58
C GLU A 101 -2.51 -2.13 19.17
N GLY A 102 -2.00 -1.27 20.06
CA GLY A 102 -1.76 0.13 19.76
C GLY A 102 -0.70 0.31 18.67
N PHE A 103 0.36 -0.50 18.73
CA PHE A 103 1.38 -0.58 17.70
C PHE A 103 0.79 -1.01 16.35
N ILE A 104 0.09 -2.14 16.33
CA ILE A 104 -0.54 -2.67 15.10
C ILE A 104 -1.48 -1.64 14.48
N LEU A 105 -2.37 -1.04 15.27
CA LEU A 105 -3.33 -0.04 14.78
C LEU A 105 -2.65 1.24 14.28
N SER A 106 -1.61 1.71 14.98
CA SER A 106 -0.87 2.90 14.55
C SER A 106 -0.14 2.68 13.22
N THR A 107 0.49 1.51 13.05
CA THR A 107 1.18 1.14 11.80
C THR A 107 0.19 1.04 10.65
N ILE A 108 -0.94 0.35 10.86
CA ILE A 108 -1.98 0.19 9.83
C ILE A 108 -2.55 1.55 9.43
N GLY A 109 -2.92 2.40 10.40
CA GLY A 109 -3.50 3.70 10.12
C GLY A 109 -2.56 4.60 9.31
N ALA A 110 -1.26 4.57 9.64
CA ALA A 110 -0.24 5.32 8.88
C ALA A 110 -0.12 4.82 7.43
N ILE A 111 -0.07 3.50 7.22
CA ILE A 111 0.00 2.93 5.86
C ILE A 111 -1.29 3.22 5.09
N GLN A 112 -2.45 3.02 5.72
CA GLN A 112 -3.76 3.17 5.07
C GLN A 112 -3.96 4.59 4.51
N HIS A 113 -3.51 5.60 5.23
CA HIS A 113 -3.50 6.98 4.74
C HIS A 113 -2.79 7.12 3.38
N TYR A 114 -1.59 6.54 3.24
CA TYR A 114 -0.85 6.59 1.98
C TYR A 114 -1.46 5.72 0.88
N ILE A 115 -2.07 4.59 1.24
CA ILE A 115 -2.79 3.73 0.28
C ILE A 115 -4.00 4.48 -0.30
N GLU A 116 -4.75 5.21 0.53
CA GLU A 116 -5.88 6.04 0.07
C GLU A 116 -5.44 7.14 -0.90
N GLU A 117 -4.29 7.80 -0.65
CA GLU A 117 -3.71 8.76 -1.60
C GLU A 117 -3.36 8.11 -2.95
N ILE A 118 -2.79 6.91 -2.90
CA ILE A 118 -2.44 6.16 -4.11
C ILE A 118 -3.71 5.79 -4.88
N GLU A 119 -4.74 5.29 -4.21
CA GLU A 119 -6.01 4.93 -4.83
C GLU A 119 -6.71 6.14 -5.47
N ALA A 120 -6.66 7.31 -4.82
CA ALA A 120 -7.18 8.56 -5.38
C ALA A 120 -6.43 9.00 -6.65
N GLY A 121 -5.10 8.90 -6.65
CA GLY A 121 -4.29 9.21 -7.83
C GLY A 121 -4.48 8.21 -8.98
N VAL A 122 -4.63 6.92 -8.66
CA VAL A 122 -4.97 5.87 -9.62
C VAL A 122 -6.35 6.12 -10.23
N LEU A 123 -7.34 6.43 -9.41
CA LEU A 123 -8.68 6.79 -9.88
C LEU A 123 -8.62 7.99 -10.83
N SER A 124 -7.82 9.01 -10.52
CA SER A 124 -7.64 10.19 -11.37
C SER A 124 -7.09 9.82 -12.77
N ILE A 125 -6.15 8.87 -12.85
CA ILE A 125 -5.63 8.36 -14.14
C ILE A 125 -6.72 7.63 -14.92
N GLU A 126 -7.53 6.81 -14.25
CA GLU A 126 -8.55 5.99 -14.89
C GLU A 126 -9.83 6.73 -15.26
N THR A 127 -10.15 7.86 -14.63
CA THR A 127 -11.36 8.64 -14.91
C THR A 127 -11.10 9.83 -15.83
N THR A 128 -9.84 10.12 -16.17
CA THR A 128 -9.47 11.24 -17.04
C THR A 128 -9.09 10.69 -18.42
N PRO A 129 -9.96 10.82 -19.45
CA PRO A 129 -9.75 10.19 -20.76
C PRO A 129 -8.40 10.54 -21.39
N ASP A 130 -7.98 11.79 -21.26
CA ASP A 130 -6.70 12.29 -21.79
C ASP A 130 -5.47 11.61 -21.16
N LEU A 131 -5.60 11.07 -19.94
CA LEU A 131 -4.53 10.35 -19.24
C LEU A 131 -4.54 8.86 -19.59
N MET A 132 -5.72 8.25 -19.70
CA MET A 132 -5.91 6.81 -19.85
C MET A 132 -5.16 6.22 -21.05
N ASP A 133 -5.17 6.93 -22.17
CA ASP A 133 -4.67 6.46 -23.47
C ASP A 133 -3.19 6.80 -23.71
N ILE A 134 -2.52 7.41 -22.72
CA ILE A 134 -1.10 7.73 -22.84
C ILE A 134 -0.30 6.41 -22.88
N PRO A 135 0.46 6.13 -23.94
CA PRO A 135 1.32 4.96 -24.00
C PRO A 135 2.46 5.10 -23.00
N MET A 136 2.68 4.06 -22.22
CA MET A 136 3.80 3.96 -21.29
C MET A 136 5.04 3.50 -22.06
N PRO A 137 6.10 4.32 -22.18
CA PRO A 137 7.28 3.95 -22.95
C PRO A 137 7.95 2.70 -22.40
N GLY A 138 8.60 1.90 -23.25
CA GLY A 138 9.35 0.72 -22.80
C GLY A 138 8.50 -0.39 -22.16
N SER A 139 7.17 -0.29 -22.22
CA SER A 139 6.22 -1.23 -21.60
C SER A 139 5.54 -2.18 -22.60
N ASN A 140 6.08 -2.33 -23.82
CA ASN A 140 5.48 -3.12 -24.90
C ASN A 140 4.05 -2.68 -25.30
N GLY A 141 3.79 -1.37 -25.27
CA GLY A 141 2.50 -0.81 -25.72
C GLY A 141 1.41 -0.76 -24.67
N ARG A 142 1.75 -0.92 -23.38
CA ARG A 142 0.78 -0.70 -22.30
C ARG A 142 0.41 0.78 -22.21
N LEU A 143 -0.84 1.02 -21.81
CA LEU A 143 -1.39 2.36 -21.58
C LEU A 143 -1.29 2.72 -20.09
N ALA A 144 -1.36 4.01 -19.78
CA ALA A 144 -1.37 4.50 -18.40
C ALA A 144 -2.52 3.89 -17.59
N SER A 145 -3.70 3.71 -18.20
CA SER A 145 -4.84 3.00 -17.60
C SER A 145 -4.52 1.55 -17.20
N SER A 146 -3.75 0.83 -18.02
CA SER A 146 -3.32 -0.54 -17.69
C SER A 146 -2.35 -0.56 -16.52
N VAL A 147 -1.44 0.41 -16.45
CA VAL A 147 -0.52 0.55 -15.30
C VAL A 147 -1.27 0.94 -14.03
N ALA A 148 -2.23 1.85 -14.13
CA ALA A 148 -3.09 2.27 -13.02
C ALA A 148 -3.91 1.08 -12.47
N SER A 149 -4.44 0.24 -13.37
CA SER A 149 -5.17 -0.98 -12.99
C SER A 149 -4.30 -1.99 -12.22
N ASP A 150 -3.05 -2.19 -12.63
CA ASP A 150 -2.10 -3.03 -11.87
C ASP A 150 -1.80 -2.45 -10.49
N ILE A 151 -1.61 -1.12 -10.40
CA ILE A 151 -1.40 -0.43 -9.11
C ILE A 151 -2.60 -0.66 -8.21
N ARG A 152 -3.84 -0.51 -8.72
CA ARG A 152 -5.05 -0.83 -7.96
C ARG A 152 -5.05 -2.28 -7.47
N GLY A 153 -4.61 -3.22 -8.30
CA GLY A 153 -4.47 -4.63 -7.91
C GLY A 153 -3.59 -4.80 -6.67
N TYR A 154 -2.43 -4.14 -6.64
CA TYR A 154 -1.57 -4.12 -5.46
C TYR A 154 -2.23 -3.46 -4.25
N MET A 155 -2.92 -2.32 -4.42
CA MET A 155 -3.58 -1.64 -3.31
C MET A 155 -4.69 -2.51 -2.69
N LEU A 156 -5.45 -3.25 -3.51
CA LEU A 156 -6.47 -4.19 -3.04
C LEU A 156 -5.86 -5.33 -2.19
N ASP A 157 -4.72 -5.88 -2.60
CA ASP A 157 -4.04 -6.93 -1.82
C ASP A 157 -3.45 -6.38 -0.52
N ILE A 158 -2.92 -5.15 -0.52
CA ILE A 158 -2.46 -4.46 0.69
C ILE A 158 -3.63 -4.17 1.63
N ASN A 159 -4.73 -3.60 1.14
CA ASN A 159 -5.92 -3.30 1.94
C ASN A 159 -6.49 -4.56 2.61
N GLN A 160 -6.48 -5.71 1.94
CA GLN A 160 -6.89 -6.98 2.55
C GLN A 160 -6.03 -7.40 3.75
N LEU A 161 -4.74 -7.06 3.75
CA LEU A 161 -3.83 -7.32 4.87
C LEU A 161 -4.03 -6.31 5.99
N LEU A 162 -4.24 -5.03 5.65
CA LEU A 162 -4.56 -3.96 6.60
C LEU A 162 -5.85 -4.26 7.36
N ASP A 163 -6.93 -4.57 6.65
CA ASP A 163 -8.23 -4.96 7.24
C ASP A 163 -8.09 -6.15 8.18
N PHE A 164 -7.33 -7.17 7.76
CA PHE A 164 -7.11 -8.35 8.57
C PHE A 164 -6.32 -8.03 9.85
N ALA A 165 -5.30 -7.19 9.75
CA ALA A 165 -4.51 -6.78 10.90
C ALA A 165 -5.29 -5.86 11.86
N GLN A 166 -6.19 -5.03 11.34
CA GLN A 166 -7.11 -4.23 12.16
C GLN A 166 -8.06 -5.14 12.95
N GLN A 167 -8.66 -6.14 12.29
CA GLN A 167 -9.52 -7.13 12.95
C GLN A 167 -8.76 -7.92 14.02
N TYR A 168 -7.50 -8.27 13.77
CA TYR A 168 -6.66 -8.94 14.76
C TYR A 168 -6.43 -8.06 15.99
N ALA A 169 -6.05 -6.80 15.82
CA ALA A 169 -5.85 -5.86 16.92
C ALA A 169 -7.13 -5.63 17.73
N GLN A 170 -8.28 -5.47 17.08
CA GLN A 170 -9.58 -5.33 17.75
C GLN A 170 -9.92 -6.54 18.62
N ARG A 171 -9.65 -7.76 18.15
CA ARG A 171 -9.87 -8.98 18.94
C ARG A 171 -8.97 -9.06 20.19
N ILE A 172 -7.76 -8.50 20.15
CA ILE A 172 -6.90 -8.40 21.33
C ILE A 172 -7.57 -7.51 22.39
N VAL A 173 -8.08 -6.34 21.98
CA VAL A 173 -8.81 -5.41 22.86
C VAL A 173 -10.06 -6.06 23.46
N GLU A 174 -10.82 -6.80 22.65
CA GLU A 174 -12.03 -7.49 23.12
C GLU A 174 -11.72 -8.58 24.16
N ARG A 175 -10.61 -9.32 23.98
CA ARG A 175 -10.18 -10.35 24.94
C ARG A 175 -9.67 -9.75 26.24
N SER A 176 -8.94 -8.64 26.18
CA SER A 176 -8.42 -7.96 27.37
C SER A 176 -9.53 -7.30 28.19
N SER A 177 -10.59 -6.80 27.54
CA SER A 177 -11.78 -6.24 28.20
C SER A 177 -12.72 -7.28 28.82
N HIS A 178 -12.67 -8.54 28.37
CA HIS A 178 -13.50 -9.64 28.88
C HIS A 178 -12.89 -10.46 30.02
N ASN A 179 -11.66 -10.17 30.48
CA ASN A 179 -11.13 -10.78 31.69
C ASN A 179 -11.87 -10.22 32.91
N PRO A 180 -12.78 -10.98 33.57
CA PRO A 180 -13.37 -10.53 34.81
C PRO A 180 -12.27 -10.51 35.86
N LYS A 181 -12.29 -9.50 36.74
CA LYS A 181 -11.48 -9.49 37.97
C LYS A 181 -11.66 -10.84 38.67
N SER A 182 -10.65 -11.70 38.60
CA SER A 182 -10.59 -12.90 39.43
C SER A 182 -10.54 -12.42 40.87
N HIS A 183 -11.59 -12.72 41.62
CA HIS A 183 -11.58 -12.67 43.06
C HIS A 183 -10.37 -13.44 43.60
N CYS A 184 -9.60 -12.79 44.47
CA CYS A 184 -9.12 -13.30 45.76
C CYS A 184 -8.58 -12.13 46.58
#